data_AF-A0A6N2R7A2-F1
#
_entry.id   AF-A0A6N2R7A2-F1
#
_cell.length_a   1.000
_cell.length_b   1.000
_cell.length_c   1.000
_cell.angle_alpha   90.00
_cell.angle_beta   90.00
_cell.angle_gamma   90.00
#
_symmetry.space_group_name_H-M   'P 1'
#
loop_
_entity.id
_entity.type
_entity.pdbx_description
1 polymer ?
#
loop_
_entity_poly.entity_id
_entity_poly.type
_entity_poly.pdbx_seq_one_letter_code
_entity_poly.pdbx_strand_id
1 'polypeptide(L)'
;MRGAVKIVVCIAFAAAIAASFFLGSYKKEQEYTESRIQRCNTLILFAIDKAEKEDLSNQETMKALISNIYAAYELCDNPIGAQQLHDLWNTMIFEGETYIGKEDMLADQLRGILNRMQAAE
;
A
#
# COMPACT_ATOMS: atom_id res chain seq x y z
N MET A 1 -42.33 28.44 26.98
CA MET A 1 -42.16 27.16 26.21
C MET A 1 -41.56 27.35 24.81
N ARG A 2 -42.05 28.27 23.96
CA ARG A 2 -41.51 28.47 22.58
C ARG A 2 -40.01 28.85 22.49
N GLY A 3 -39.46 29.58 23.46
CA GLY A 3 -38.04 29.98 23.47
C GLY A 3 -37.08 28.82 23.78
N ALA A 4 -37.41 28.00 24.77
CA ALA A 4 -36.60 26.83 25.16
C ALA A 4 -36.53 25.79 24.03
N VAL A 5 -37.62 25.57 23.29
CA VAL A 5 -37.66 24.66 22.14
C VAL A 5 -36.71 25.14 21.02
N LYS A 6 -36.65 26.44 20.76
CA LYS A 6 -35.73 27.01 19.74
C LYS A 6 -34.26 26.80 20.14
N ILE A 7 -33.93 26.97 21.41
CA ILE A 7 -32.57 26.78 21.92
C ILE A 7 -32.14 25.30 21.81
N VAL A 8 -33.01 24.36 22.17
CA VAL A 8 -32.74 22.92 22.05
C VAL A 8 -32.54 22.51 20.58
N VAL A 9 -33.35 23.05 19.66
CA VAL A 9 -33.20 22.78 18.23
C VAL A 9 -31.86 23.31 17.69
N CYS A 10 -31.44 24.51 18.09
CA CYS A 10 -30.15 25.05 17.67
C CYS A 10 -28.97 24.21 18.17
N ILE A 11 -29.03 23.71 19.42
CA ILE A 11 -27.98 22.84 19.98
C ILE A 11 -27.96 21.49 19.25
N ALA A 12 -29.11 20.88 19.00
CA ALA A 12 -29.20 19.64 18.25
C ALA A 12 -28.64 19.77 16.82
N PHE A 13 -28.90 20.89 16.16
CA PHE A 13 -28.37 21.18 14.82
C PHE A 13 -26.85 21.37 14.83
N ALA A 14 -26.32 22.13 15.79
CA ALA A 14 -24.87 22.30 15.95
C ALA A 14 -24.16 20.98 16.26
N ALA A 15 -24.76 20.13 17.12
CA ALA A 15 -24.24 18.80 17.43
C ALA A 15 -24.24 17.87 16.21
N ALA A 16 -25.30 17.92 15.37
CA ALA A 16 -25.37 17.14 14.14
C ALA A 16 -24.30 17.55 13.11
N ILE A 17 -24.01 18.86 13.00
CA ILE A 17 -22.95 19.37 12.13
C ILE A 17 -21.58 18.87 12.62
N ALA A 18 -21.29 19.03 13.92
CA ALA A 18 -20.03 18.57 14.50
C ALA A 18 -19.86 17.04 14.31
N ALA A 19 -20.89 16.26 14.60
CA ALA A 19 -20.86 14.81 14.39
C ALA A 19 -20.61 14.42 12.93
N SER A 20 -21.17 15.16 11.97
CA SER A 20 -20.95 14.92 10.53
C SER A 20 -19.48 15.14 10.13
N PHE A 21 -18.82 16.17 10.67
CA PHE A 21 -17.39 16.40 10.42
C PHE A 21 -16.51 15.29 11.02
N PHE A 22 -16.80 14.85 12.25
CA PHE A 22 -16.08 13.74 12.88
C PHE A 22 -16.27 12.41 12.13
N LEU A 23 -17.50 12.06 11.77
CA LEU A 23 -17.77 10.84 10.99
C LEU A 23 -17.07 10.89 9.62
N GLY A 24 -17.00 12.07 9.00
CA GLY A 24 -16.28 12.28 7.75
C GLY A 24 -14.77 12.07 7.88
N SER A 25 -14.14 12.52 8.97
CA SER A 25 -12.70 12.33 9.18
C SER A 25 -12.34 10.88 9.45
N TYR A 26 -13.13 10.15 10.25
CA TYR A 26 -12.90 8.72 10.52
C TYR A 26 -13.02 7.88 9.25
N LYS A 27 -14.06 8.12 8.44
CA LYS A 27 -14.26 7.37 7.19
C LYS A 27 -13.13 7.65 6.19
N LYS A 28 -12.68 8.90 6.10
CA LYS A 28 -11.57 9.30 5.23
C LYS A 28 -10.26 8.62 5.62
N GLU A 29 -9.99 8.48 6.92
CA GLU A 29 -8.76 7.83 7.40
C GLU A 29 -8.78 6.32 7.14
N GLN A 30 -9.92 5.66 7.36
CA GLN A 30 -10.08 4.24 7.04
C GLN A 30 -9.93 3.96 5.53
N GLU A 31 -10.58 4.75 4.67
CA GLU A 31 -10.48 4.62 3.22
C GLU A 31 -9.06 4.93 2.71
N TYR A 32 -8.37 5.87 3.37
CA TYR A 32 -6.97 6.19 3.07
C TYR A 32 -6.04 5.01 3.37
N THR A 33 -6.16 4.39 4.54
CA THR A 33 -5.36 3.22 4.94
C THR A 33 -5.67 2.00 4.06
N GLU A 34 -6.95 1.69 3.81
CA GLU A 34 -7.34 0.61 2.91
C GLU A 34 -6.80 0.83 1.49
N SER A 35 -6.82 2.08 1.00
CA SER A 35 -6.27 2.42 -0.32
C SER A 35 -4.76 2.25 -0.41
N ARG A 36 -4.01 2.47 0.70
CA ARG A 36 -2.56 2.31 0.74
C ARG A 36 -2.16 0.84 0.71
N ILE A 37 -2.79 0.00 1.52
CA ILE A 37 -2.57 -1.45 1.53
C ILE A 37 -2.87 -2.06 0.15
N GLN A 38 -4.01 -1.67 -0.45
CA GLN A 38 -4.36 -2.13 -1.80
C GLN A 38 -3.29 -1.74 -2.82
N ARG A 39 -2.83 -0.48 -2.80
CA ARG A 39 -1.78 -0.01 -3.72
C ARG A 39 -0.45 -0.74 -3.50
N CYS A 40 -0.05 -0.95 -2.26
CA CYS A 40 1.12 -1.78 -1.92
C CYS A 40 1.01 -3.17 -2.57
N ASN A 41 -0.10 -3.86 -2.33
CA ASN A 41 -0.32 -5.20 -2.88
C ASN A 41 -0.33 -5.21 -4.42
N THR A 42 -0.98 -4.23 -5.06
CA THR A 42 -0.99 -4.09 -6.51
C THR A 42 0.42 -3.90 -7.09
N LEU A 43 1.25 -3.07 -6.46
CA LEU A 43 2.61 -2.82 -6.94
C LEU A 43 3.51 -4.05 -6.79
N ILE A 44 3.34 -4.85 -5.73
CA ILE A 44 4.02 -6.14 -5.61
C ILE A 44 3.57 -7.09 -6.70
N LEU A 45 2.28 -7.15 -7.00
CA LEU A 45 1.76 -7.97 -8.10
C LEU A 45 2.31 -7.53 -9.45
N PHE A 46 2.48 -6.22 -9.69
CA PHE A 46 3.14 -5.74 -10.91
C PHE A 46 4.63 -6.08 -10.95
N ALA A 47 5.32 -6.07 -9.83
CA ALA A 47 6.71 -6.53 -9.76
C ALA A 47 6.81 -8.04 -10.06
N ILE A 48 5.90 -8.86 -9.51
CA ILE A 48 5.80 -10.29 -9.81
C ILE A 48 5.52 -10.51 -11.30
N ASP A 49 4.52 -9.82 -11.85
CA ASP A 49 4.14 -9.95 -13.27
C ASP A 49 5.34 -9.67 -14.19
N LYS A 50 6.13 -8.64 -13.87
CA LYS A 50 7.36 -8.32 -14.60
C LYS A 50 8.44 -9.40 -14.47
N ALA A 51 8.67 -9.92 -13.26
CA ALA A 51 9.60 -11.01 -13.07
C ALA A 51 9.21 -12.23 -13.91
N GLU A 52 7.93 -12.57 -13.96
CA GLU A 52 7.48 -13.81 -14.63
C GLU A 52 7.35 -13.71 -16.14
N LYS A 53 7.04 -12.52 -16.67
CA LYS A 53 6.58 -12.36 -18.06
C LYS A 53 7.50 -11.52 -18.93
N GLU A 54 8.42 -10.78 -18.33
CA GLU A 54 9.32 -9.88 -19.05
C GLU A 54 10.78 -10.30 -18.89
N ASP A 55 11.60 -9.88 -19.85
CA ASP A 55 13.04 -10.17 -19.87
C ASP A 55 13.78 -9.18 -18.96
N LEU A 56 14.32 -9.66 -17.83
CA LEU A 56 15.06 -8.81 -16.89
C LEU A 56 16.43 -8.37 -17.42
N SER A 57 16.94 -8.94 -18.52
CA SER A 57 18.13 -8.41 -19.19
C SER A 57 17.84 -7.07 -19.89
N ASN A 58 16.56 -6.75 -20.13
CA ASN A 58 16.14 -5.44 -20.57
C ASN A 58 16.21 -4.44 -19.40
N GLN A 59 17.08 -3.43 -19.54
CA GLN A 59 17.29 -2.42 -18.49
C GLN A 59 16.03 -1.64 -18.11
N GLU A 60 15.10 -1.39 -19.04
CA GLU A 60 13.87 -0.66 -18.74
C GLU A 60 12.87 -1.54 -17.99
N THR A 61 12.79 -2.83 -18.31
CA THR A 61 12.03 -3.80 -17.53
C THR A 61 12.58 -3.91 -16.10
N MET A 62 13.90 -4.05 -15.95
CA MET A 62 14.56 -4.09 -14.64
C MET A 62 14.26 -2.83 -13.81
N LYS A 63 14.44 -1.63 -14.40
CA LYS A 63 14.11 -0.36 -13.72
C LYS A 63 12.64 -0.28 -13.32
N ALA A 64 11.73 -0.71 -14.20
CA ALA A 64 10.30 -0.66 -13.91
C ALA A 64 9.91 -1.63 -12.78
N LEU A 65 10.52 -2.83 -12.73
CA LEU A 65 10.36 -3.76 -11.63
C LEU A 65 10.89 -3.17 -10.32
N ILE A 66 12.11 -2.61 -10.32
CA ILE A 66 12.70 -1.95 -9.14
C ILE A 66 11.82 -0.80 -8.64
N SER A 67 11.28 0.00 -9.56
CA SER A 67 10.37 1.10 -9.26
C SER A 67 9.08 0.62 -8.59
N ASN A 68 8.51 -0.49 -9.07
CA ASN A 68 7.34 -1.10 -8.44
C ASN A 68 7.63 -1.57 -7.01
N ILE A 69 8.80 -2.18 -6.76
CA ILE A 69 9.20 -2.61 -5.41
C ILE A 69 9.38 -1.40 -4.48
N TYR A 70 10.05 -0.34 -4.95
CA TYR A 70 10.20 0.91 -4.18
C TYR A 70 8.85 1.53 -3.83
N ALA A 71 7.97 1.67 -4.83
CA ALA A 71 6.65 2.27 -4.62
C ALA A 71 5.78 1.40 -3.70
N ALA A 72 5.92 0.07 -3.75
CA ALA A 72 5.27 -0.83 -2.82
C ALA A 72 5.76 -0.59 -1.39
N TYR A 73 7.08 -0.49 -1.18
CA TYR A 73 7.68 -0.16 0.11
C TYR A 73 7.11 1.14 0.71
N GLU A 74 7.09 2.23 -0.05
CA GLU A 74 6.59 3.55 0.41
C GLU A 74 5.10 3.54 0.81
N LEU A 75 4.31 2.66 0.21
CA LEU A 75 2.87 2.54 0.43
C LEU A 75 2.49 1.39 1.37
N CYS A 76 3.47 0.61 1.83
CA CYS A 76 3.25 -0.53 2.70
C CYS A 76 3.15 -0.08 4.16
N ASP A 77 1.98 -0.25 4.76
CA ASP A 77 1.77 0.07 6.18
C ASP A 77 2.14 -1.10 7.11
N ASN A 78 2.32 -2.32 6.56
CA ASN A 78 2.79 -3.47 7.31
C ASN A 78 4.31 -3.34 7.55
N PRO A 79 4.79 -3.23 8.81
CA PRO A 79 6.20 -2.94 9.08
C PRO A 79 7.15 -4.06 8.65
N ILE A 80 6.71 -5.33 8.74
CA ILE A 80 7.52 -6.47 8.31
C ILE A 80 7.60 -6.50 6.78
N GLY A 81 6.45 -6.29 6.12
CA GLY A 81 6.38 -6.20 4.66
C GLY A 81 7.23 -5.06 4.11
N ALA A 82 7.09 -3.87 4.69
CA ALA A 82 7.86 -2.68 4.32
C ALA A 82 9.37 -2.93 4.46
N GLN A 83 9.83 -3.51 5.57
CA GLN A 83 11.25 -3.84 5.74
C GLN A 83 11.74 -4.83 4.67
N GLN A 84 10.98 -5.90 4.41
CA GLN A 84 11.36 -6.89 3.39
C GLN A 84 11.38 -6.31 1.97
N LEU A 85 10.45 -5.41 1.64
CA LEU A 85 10.42 -4.70 0.36
C LEU A 85 11.60 -3.73 0.24
N HIS A 86 11.94 -3.01 1.32
CA HIS A 86 13.09 -2.12 1.36
C HIS A 86 14.42 -2.88 1.18
N ASP A 87 14.58 -4.01 1.87
CA ASP A 87 15.77 -4.84 1.75
C ASP A 87 15.90 -5.40 0.32
N LEU A 88 14.81 -5.92 -0.24
CA LEU A 88 14.78 -6.38 -1.63
C LEU A 88 15.07 -5.24 -2.61
N TRP A 89 14.46 -4.07 -2.44
CA TRP A 89 14.70 -2.90 -3.27
C TRP A 89 16.18 -2.50 -3.29
N ASN A 90 16.82 -2.44 -2.11
CA ASN A 90 18.26 -2.17 -2.01
C ASN A 90 19.07 -3.22 -2.75
N THR A 91 18.81 -4.51 -2.52
CA THR A 91 19.48 -5.59 -3.24
C THR A 91 19.31 -5.44 -4.75
N MET A 92 18.11 -5.12 -5.23
CA MET A 92 17.85 -4.98 -6.66
C MET A 92 18.55 -3.75 -7.28
N ILE A 93 18.72 -2.65 -6.53
CA ILE A 93 19.50 -1.49 -6.99
C ILE A 93 20.97 -1.85 -7.22
N PHE A 94 21.57 -2.58 -6.27
CA PHE A 94 23.02 -2.83 -6.28
C PHE A 94 23.39 -4.11 -7.03
N GLU A 95 22.53 -5.11 -6.98
CA GLU A 95 22.80 -6.49 -7.39
C GLU A 95 21.65 -7.06 -8.25
N GLY A 96 20.79 -6.21 -8.84
CA GLY A 96 19.64 -6.65 -9.63
C GLY A 96 19.98 -7.57 -10.79
N GLU A 97 21.15 -7.39 -11.43
CA GLU A 97 21.63 -8.27 -12.51
C GLU A 97 21.82 -9.73 -12.07
N THR A 98 21.98 -9.99 -10.76
CA THR A 98 22.10 -11.36 -10.22
C THR A 98 20.81 -12.19 -10.32
N TYR A 99 19.68 -11.52 -10.59
CA TYR A 99 18.38 -12.14 -10.81
C TYR A 99 18.10 -12.45 -12.29
N ILE A 100 18.97 -12.03 -13.22
CA ILE A 100 18.86 -12.44 -14.64
C ILE A 100 19.10 -13.95 -14.74
N GLY A 101 18.15 -14.68 -15.32
CA GLY A 101 18.12 -16.14 -15.34
C GLY A 101 17.68 -16.79 -14.02
N LYS A 102 17.21 -16.00 -13.05
CA LYS A 102 16.65 -16.44 -11.76
C LYS A 102 15.34 -15.70 -11.45
N GLU A 103 14.59 -15.38 -12.48
CA GLU A 103 13.36 -14.61 -12.42
C GLU A 103 12.31 -15.26 -11.52
N ASP A 104 12.17 -16.59 -11.60
CA ASP A 104 11.26 -17.37 -10.76
C ASP A 104 11.56 -17.20 -9.26
N MET A 105 12.85 -17.14 -8.90
CA MET A 105 13.28 -16.93 -7.52
C MET A 105 12.87 -15.54 -7.00
N LEU A 106 12.95 -14.52 -7.85
CA LEU A 106 12.51 -13.17 -7.53
C LEU A 106 10.98 -13.11 -7.36
N ALA A 107 10.24 -13.73 -8.27
CA ALA A 107 8.79 -13.82 -8.20
C ALA A 107 8.33 -14.52 -6.92
N ASP A 108 8.99 -15.62 -6.54
CA ASP A 108 8.70 -16.36 -5.30
C ASP A 108 9.05 -15.57 -4.05
N GLN A 109 10.15 -14.81 -4.06
CA GLN A 109 10.51 -13.92 -2.96
C GLN A 109 9.42 -12.84 -2.75
N LEU A 110 8.97 -12.20 -3.83
CA LEU A 110 7.91 -11.19 -3.80
C LEU A 110 6.56 -11.79 -3.34
N ARG A 111 6.18 -12.98 -3.82
CA ARG A 111 5.01 -13.72 -3.33
C ARG A 111 5.11 -14.03 -1.84
N GLY A 112 6.29 -14.44 -1.39
CA GLY A 112 6.53 -14.71 0.03
C GLY A 112 6.29 -13.49 0.90
N ILE A 113 6.68 -12.30 0.43
CA ILE A 113 6.39 -11.03 1.11
C ILE A 113 4.88 -10.77 1.12
N LEU A 114 4.22 -10.87 -0.04
CA LEU A 114 2.77 -10.65 -0.17
C LEU A 114 1.96 -11.56 0.75
N ASN A 115 2.25 -12.86 0.74
CA ASN A 115 1.54 -13.85 1.55
C ASN A 115 1.74 -13.62 3.06
N ARG A 116 2.93 -13.20 3.49
CA ARG A 116 3.19 -12.88 4.91
C ARG A 116 2.43 -11.66 5.37
N MET A 117 2.26 -10.65 4.51
CA MET A 117 1.45 -9.48 4.85
C MET A 117 -0.02 -9.84 5.00
N GLN A 118 -0.57 -10.65 4.09
CA GLN A 118 -1.95 -11.10 4.15
C GLN A 118 -2.25 -12.04 5.33
N ALA A 119 -1.25 -12.80 5.81
CA ALA A 119 -1.39 -13.66 6.97
C ALA A 119 -1.26 -12.91 8.32
N ALA A 120 -0.82 -11.65 8.30
CA ALA A 120 -0.64 -10.81 9.48
C ALA A 120 -1.81 -9.84 9.72
N GLU A 121 -2.79 -9.80 8.81
CA GLU A 121 -4.09 -9.11 8.92
C GLU A 121 -5.13 -9.99 9.64
#